data_AF-A0A1Y4URY5-F1
#
_entry.id   AF-A0A1Y4URY5-F1
#
_cell.length_a   1.000
_cell.length_b   1.000
_cell.length_c   1.000
_cell.angle_alpha   90.00
_cell.angle_beta   90.00
_cell.angle_gamma   90.00
#
_symmetry.space_group_name_H-M   'P 1'
#
loop_
_entity.id
_entity.type
_entity.pdbx_description
1 polymer ?
#
loop_
_entity_poly.entity_id
_entity_poly.type
_entity_poly.pdbx_seq_one_letter_code
_entity_poly.pdbx_strand_id
1 'polypeptide(L)'
;MIKKLKFIRVIFVIFMNLLLCQTGYLTEDFNEYKGFKIPDFTNKDTGYSISILNQNNINYTVVGGGKIIKNQYPKYGSVLYENSEVILYTE
;
A
#
# COMPACT_ATOMS: atom_id res chain seq x y z
N MET A 1 53.71 -20.82 -18.62
CA MET A 1 52.95 -19.53 -18.69
C MET A 1 51.42 -19.69 -18.82
N ILE A 2 50.90 -20.85 -19.24
CA ILE A 2 49.47 -21.05 -19.62
C ILE A 2 48.50 -21.23 -18.43
N LYS A 3 48.98 -21.67 -17.25
CA LYS A 3 48.13 -21.93 -16.08
C LYS A 3 47.52 -20.66 -15.45
N LYS A 4 48.24 -19.51 -15.48
CA LYS A 4 47.74 -18.23 -14.93
C LYS A 4 46.54 -17.68 -15.70
N LEU A 5 46.48 -17.90 -17.01
CA LEU A 5 45.43 -17.37 -17.89
C LEU A 5 44.08 -18.08 -17.70
N LYS A 6 44.09 -19.39 -17.39
CA LYS A 6 42.87 -20.15 -17.06
C LYS A 6 42.28 -19.73 -15.71
N PHE A 7 43.14 -19.45 -14.73
CA PHE A 7 42.72 -19.04 -13.39
C PHE A 7 42.02 -17.66 -13.38
N ILE A 8 42.53 -16.72 -14.18
CA ILE A 8 41.94 -15.38 -14.35
C ILE A 8 40.54 -15.46 -14.99
N ARG A 9 40.34 -16.34 -15.98
CA ARG A 9 39.02 -16.54 -16.61
C ARG A 9 37.99 -17.09 -15.64
N VAL A 10 38.37 -18.01 -14.75
CA VAL A 10 37.46 -18.59 -13.75
C VAL A 10 37.06 -17.53 -12.71
N ILE A 11 38.01 -16.75 -12.21
CA ILE A 11 37.73 -15.64 -11.29
C ILE A 11 36.83 -14.59 -11.93
N PHE A 12 37.05 -14.26 -13.21
CA PHE A 12 36.23 -13.29 -13.93
C PHE A 12 34.78 -13.76 -14.09
N VAL A 13 34.55 -15.03 -14.40
CA VAL A 13 33.20 -15.60 -14.52
C VAL A 13 32.47 -15.67 -13.17
N ILE A 14 33.19 -15.98 -12.09
CA ILE A 14 32.64 -15.98 -10.73
C ILE A 14 32.28 -14.55 -10.30
N PHE A 15 33.17 -13.58 -10.54
CA PHE A 15 32.94 -12.18 -10.21
C PHE A 15 31.77 -11.57 -11.02
N MET A 16 31.65 -11.92 -12.30
CA MET A 16 30.51 -11.51 -13.14
C MET A 16 29.19 -12.14 -12.66
N ASN A 17 29.18 -13.41 -12.26
CA ASN A 17 27.99 -14.02 -11.65
C ASN A 17 27.62 -13.36 -10.32
N LEU A 18 28.61 -12.98 -9.50
CA LEU A 18 28.36 -12.30 -8.23
C LEU A 18 27.74 -10.91 -8.44
N LEU A 19 28.21 -10.17 -9.44
CA LEU A 19 27.69 -8.85 -9.81
C LEU A 19 26.24 -8.93 -10.34
N LEU A 20 25.96 -9.92 -11.20
CA LEU A 20 24.60 -10.15 -11.72
C LEU A 20 23.61 -10.58 -10.63
N CYS A 21 24.11 -11.31 -9.61
CA CYS A 21 23.30 -11.71 -8.47
C CYS A 21 22.85 -10.51 -7.62
N GLN A 22 23.73 -9.53 -7.38
CA GLN A 22 23.38 -8.35 -6.56
C GLN A 22 22.38 -7.40 -7.23
N THR A 23 22.36 -7.32 -8.56
CA THR A 23 21.41 -6.44 -9.28
C THR A 23 19.97 -6.97 -9.29
N GLY A 24 19.75 -8.26 -9.00
CA GLY A 24 18.42 -8.89 -9.03
C GLY A 24 17.57 -8.67 -7.77
N TYR A 25 18.14 -8.13 -6.69
CA TYR A 25 17.47 -7.98 -5.39
C TYR A 25 17.04 -6.54 -5.05
N LEU A 26 17.23 -5.57 -5.95
CA LEU A 26 17.01 -4.15 -5.64
C LEU A 26 15.82 -3.50 -6.35
N THR A 27 14.92 -4.29 -6.92
CA THR A 27 13.66 -3.76 -7.48
C THR A 27 12.45 -4.22 -6.68
N GLU A 28 12.60 -4.36 -5.35
CA GLU A 28 11.43 -4.27 -4.50
C GLU A 28 11.04 -2.79 -4.48
N ASP A 29 9.98 -2.45 -5.22
CA ASP A 29 9.28 -1.17 -5.12
C ASP A 29 9.00 -0.92 -3.64
N PHE A 30 9.81 -0.08 -3.00
CA PHE A 30 9.46 0.55 -1.74
C PHE A 30 8.34 1.55 -2.04
N ASN A 31 7.15 1.03 -2.35
CA ASN A 31 5.94 1.81 -2.32
C ASN A 31 5.79 2.28 -0.88
N GLU A 32 6.18 3.53 -0.65
CA GLU A 32 5.98 4.24 0.58
C GLU A 32 4.49 4.12 0.91
N TYR A 33 4.15 3.32 1.92
CA TYR A 33 2.78 3.10 2.36
C TYR A 33 2.24 4.43 2.91
N LYS A 34 1.71 5.26 2.02
CA LYS A 34 1.14 6.54 2.36
C LYS A 34 -0.22 6.30 2.99
N GLY A 35 -0.25 6.34 4.32
CA GLY A 35 -1.48 6.23 5.08
C GLY A 35 -2.49 7.34 4.72
N PHE A 36 -3.74 6.96 4.52
CA PHE A 36 -4.87 7.85 4.33
C PHE A 36 -5.44 8.28 5.69
N LYS A 37 -5.45 9.58 5.98
CA LYS A 37 -6.05 10.10 7.21
C LYS A 37 -7.56 10.25 7.01
N ILE A 38 -8.36 9.47 7.75
CA ILE A 38 -9.80 9.43 7.56
C ILE A 38 -10.46 10.76 7.95
N PRO A 39 -11.29 11.37 7.08
CA PRO A 39 -12.09 12.55 7.40
C PRO A 39 -13.17 12.28 8.45
N ASP A 40 -13.80 13.35 8.91
CA ASP A 40 -15.06 13.26 9.63
C ASP A 40 -16.23 13.25 8.63
N PHE A 41 -16.91 12.11 8.57
CA PHE A 41 -18.10 11.86 7.78
C PHE A 41 -19.39 12.05 8.59
N THR A 42 -19.31 12.38 9.88
CA THR A 42 -20.49 12.63 10.71
C THR A 42 -21.31 13.80 10.14
N ASN A 43 -22.63 13.61 10.06
CA ASN A 43 -23.58 14.53 9.43
C ASN A 43 -23.32 14.80 7.94
N LYS A 44 -22.53 13.96 7.27
CA LYS A 44 -22.35 14.00 5.81
C LYS A 44 -23.29 13.03 5.12
N ASP A 45 -23.50 13.31 3.83
CA ASP A 45 -24.19 12.40 2.94
C ASP A 45 -23.37 11.11 2.76
N THR A 46 -24.08 9.99 2.75
CA THR A 46 -23.49 8.65 2.64
C THR A 46 -22.82 8.45 1.28
N GLY A 47 -23.43 8.95 0.19
CA GLY A 47 -22.86 8.87 -1.15
C GLY A 47 -21.58 9.69 -1.30
N TYR A 48 -21.57 10.91 -0.75
CA TYR A 48 -20.35 11.74 -0.69
C TYR A 48 -19.21 11.02 0.04
N SER A 49 -19.51 10.44 1.20
CA SER A 49 -18.49 9.78 2.04
C SER A 49 -17.93 8.52 1.38
N ILE A 50 -18.80 7.71 0.76
CA ILE A 50 -18.42 6.54 -0.04
C ILE A 50 -17.50 6.94 -1.20
N SER A 51 -17.79 8.06 -1.88
CA SER A 51 -16.95 8.51 -3.00
C SER A 51 -15.52 8.81 -2.57
N ILE A 52 -15.33 9.39 -1.38
CA ILE A 52 -14.00 9.66 -0.81
C ILE A 52 -13.29 8.36 -0.46
N LEU A 53 -13.99 7.40 0.16
CA LEU A 53 -13.40 6.11 0.53
C LEU A 53 -12.94 5.33 -0.71
N ASN A 54 -13.76 5.30 -1.76
CA ASN A 54 -13.41 4.67 -3.04
C ASN A 54 -12.20 5.32 -3.72
N GLN A 55 -12.11 6.66 -3.71
CA GLN A 55 -10.97 7.39 -4.27
C GLN A 55 -9.63 7.06 -3.59
N ASN A 56 -9.67 6.56 -2.35
CA ASN A 56 -8.50 6.21 -1.56
C ASN A 56 -8.31 4.68 -1.40
N ASN A 57 -9.01 3.86 -2.20
CA ASN A 57 -8.96 2.40 -2.12
C ASN A 57 -9.26 1.85 -0.71
N ILE A 58 -10.21 2.49 -0.02
CA ILE A 58 -10.68 2.09 1.31
C ILE A 58 -12.03 1.38 1.18
N ASN A 59 -12.12 0.18 1.75
CA ASN A 59 -13.35 -0.59 1.80
C ASN A 59 -14.33 0.05 2.80
N TYR A 60 -15.62 -0.21 2.62
CA TYR A 60 -16.63 0.34 3.52
C TYR A 60 -17.82 -0.59 3.71
N THR A 61 -18.44 -0.48 4.88
CA THR A 61 -19.71 -1.11 5.24
C THR A 61 -20.67 -0.04 5.75
N VAL A 62 -21.88 0.02 5.19
CA VAL A 62 -22.93 0.92 5.66
C VAL A 62 -23.90 0.12 6.53
N VAL A 63 -24.12 0.59 7.76
CA VAL A 63 -25.06 0.02 8.72
C VAL A 63 -26.20 1.00 8.91
N GLY A 64 -27.38 0.65 8.39
CA GLY A 64 -28.59 1.50 8.42
C GLY A 64 -29.17 1.73 7.03
N GLY A 65 -30.23 2.54 6.94
CA GLY A 65 -30.93 2.86 5.69
C GLY A 65 -30.95 4.35 5.35
N GLY A 66 -30.52 5.20 6.28
CA GLY A 66 -30.49 6.65 6.14
C GLY A 66 -29.44 7.14 5.15
N LYS A 67 -29.64 8.38 4.69
CA LYS A 67 -28.69 9.08 3.82
C LYS A 67 -27.61 9.83 4.59
N ILE A 68 -27.82 10.05 5.89
CA ILE A 68 -26.94 10.83 6.75
C ILE A 68 -26.20 9.89 7.70
N ILE A 69 -24.87 10.06 7.77
CA ILE A 69 -24.02 9.31 8.68
C ILE A 69 -24.12 9.93 10.08
N LYS A 70 -24.44 9.11 11.07
CA LYS A 70 -24.48 9.48 12.49
C LYS A 70 -23.21 9.15 13.24
N ASN A 71 -22.50 8.12 12.79
CA ASN A 71 -21.25 7.71 13.40
C ASN A 71 -20.39 6.97 12.38
N GLN A 72 -19.09 6.91 12.65
CA GLN A 72 -18.14 6.16 11.84
C GLN A 72 -17.16 5.38 12.72
N TYR A 73 -16.64 4.29 12.18
CA TYR A 73 -15.50 3.58 12.75
C TYR A 73 -14.55 3.16 11.63
N PRO A 74 -13.23 3.42 11.73
CA PRO A 74 -12.53 4.12 12.81
C PRO A 74 -12.90 5.60 12.95
N LYS A 75 -12.53 6.21 14.09
CA LYS A 75 -12.79 7.63 14.36
C LYS A 75 -12.06 8.50 13.35
N TYR A 76 -12.60 9.70 13.10
CA TYR A 76 -11.95 10.71 12.28
C TYR A 76 -10.50 10.95 12.74
N GLY A 77 -9.60 11.18 11.79
CA GLY A 77 -8.18 11.39 12.03
C GLY A 77 -7.33 10.14 12.21
N SER A 78 -7.94 8.95 12.30
CA SER A 78 -7.20 7.68 12.19
C SER A 78 -6.51 7.55 10.83
N VAL A 79 -5.36 6.89 10.82
CA VAL A 79 -4.62 6.58 9.60
C VAL A 79 -5.02 5.18 9.13
N LEU A 80 -5.45 5.08 7.89
CA LEU A 80 -5.85 3.84 7.23
C LEU A 80 -4.87 3.53 6.10
N TYR A 81 -4.65 2.25 5.85
CA TYR A 81 -3.89 1.77 4.71
C TYR A 81 -4.85 1.21 3.65
N GLU A 82 -4.36 1.00 2.44
CA GLU A 82 -5.16 0.40 1.37
C GLU A 82 -5.85 -0.88 1.84
N ASN A 83 -7.08 -1.12 1.37
CA ASN A 83 -7.93 -2.25 1.75
C ASN A 83 -8.41 -2.28 3.20
N SER A 84 -8.10 -1.27 4.02
CA SER A 84 -8.75 -1.09 5.33
C SER A 84 -10.26 -0.91 5.16
N GLU A 85 -11.04 -1.22 6.19
CA GLU A 85 -12.49 -1.09 6.17
C GLU A 85 -12.99 0.01 7.10
N VAL A 86 -13.97 0.78 6.64
CA VAL A 86 -14.67 1.81 7.40
C VAL A 86 -16.15 1.45 7.53
N ILE A 87 -16.66 1.44 8.76
CA ILE A 87 -18.06 1.23 9.06
C ILE A 87 -18.75 2.59 9.20
N LEU A 88 -19.77 2.85 8.40
CA LEU A 88 -20.59 4.05 8.41
C LEU A 88 -21.97 3.72 8.99
N TYR A 89 -22.30 4.28 10.14
CA TYR A 89 -23.60 4.10 10.77
C TYR A 89 -24.52 5.23 10.35
N THR A 90 -25.64 4.91 9.72
CA THR A 90 -26.63 5.87 9.24
C THR A 90 -27.90 5.86 10.10
N GLU A 91 -28.78 6.84 9.89
CA GLU A 91 -30.13 6.87 10.49
C GLU A 91 -30.98 5.63 10.15
#